data_AF-A0A8C3UFY0-F1
#
_entry.id   AF-A0A8C3UFY0-F1
#
_cell.length_a   1.000
_cell.length_b   1.000
_cell.length_c   1.000
_cell.angle_alpha   90.00
_cell.angle_beta   90.00
_cell.angle_gamma   90.00
#
_symmetry.space_group_name_H-M   'P 1'
#
loop_
_entity.id
_entity.type
_entity.pdbx_description
1 polymer ?
#
loop_
_entity_poly.entity_id
_entity_poly.type
_entity_poly.pdbx_seq_one_letter_code
_entity_poly.pdbx_strand_id
1 'polypeptide(L)'
;MTHCRCARHLCSRQARCAPSPGCSVSRVPEPIGPSRASPTQPPPARALSPCVMATYKPVVVQACPKLGERITQDTLYWRGYKTPVQIKEFGAINKIDFSPVPPYNYAVTASSRVHVYGRYSQEPIKTFSRFRDAAYCATYRDDGRLLVAGSEEGNICLFDVSGKAPLRQFKGHTKPVHLVGFLSGKYQIFSGSDDYSSYLWDIPSATEIISYSEHTDYVRCGCASKVNADVFITGSYDHTVKMFDARTKSSVMTIEHGHPVESVLLFPSGGLLVSAGGRYVKVWDVLKGGQLLVSLKNHHKTVTCLCLNSSGQRLLSGSLDRHVKIYSTTSYKVVHSFNYATSILSLALSPEDETIVVGMTNGVLNVKHRKPDENNENSPKKRQPAYRTYVKGKTYMPKQEDFCVSKPVKRVLRKYDKLLRSFQSSKALDAVMEPPIMLHTPEVTVAVMQELHRRGTLRSALAGRDEKQVNLLLTFVARRVIEPRFTPVLVTVADMITDIYQPVVGQSSIVDKQFLKLQQAIGKEIDYQEELLEVLGMMDTLFATFTKKRDTRLEENKNNGITEIIGTNRKY
;
A
#
# COMPACT_ATOMS: atom_id res chain seq x y z
N MET A 1 49.93 -29.76 -22.16
CA MET A 1 48.75 -30.64 -22.01
C MET A 1 47.90 -30.03 -20.90
N THR A 2 46.67 -29.55 -21.03
CA THR A 2 45.66 -29.46 -22.08
C THR A 2 44.65 -28.38 -21.63
N HIS A 3 44.18 -27.57 -22.58
CA HIS A 3 43.07 -26.60 -22.41
C HIS A 3 41.76 -27.27 -21.97
N CYS A 4 40.87 -26.53 -21.28
CA CYS A 4 39.51 -26.29 -21.78
C CYS A 4 38.74 -25.16 -21.05
N ARG A 5 38.28 -24.18 -21.83
CA ARG A 5 37.17 -23.25 -21.53
C ARG A 5 35.84 -23.99 -21.70
N CYS A 6 34.77 -23.60 -20.98
CA CYS A 6 33.45 -23.46 -21.60
C CYS A 6 32.43 -22.70 -20.73
N ALA A 7 31.84 -21.68 -21.35
CA ALA A 7 30.69 -20.90 -20.90
C ALA A 7 29.38 -21.71 -20.98
N ARG A 8 28.38 -21.38 -20.15
CA ARG A 8 27.00 -21.88 -20.28
C ARG A 8 26.05 -20.74 -20.66
N HIS A 9 25.61 -20.77 -21.91
CA HIS A 9 24.45 -20.05 -22.43
C HIS A 9 23.14 -20.75 -22.01
N LEU A 10 22.15 -19.96 -21.60
CA LEU A 10 20.75 -20.33 -21.54
C LEU A 10 20.13 -20.28 -22.95
N CYS A 11 19.40 -21.32 -23.34
CA CYS A 11 18.59 -21.34 -24.55
C CYS A 11 17.19 -21.89 -24.21
N SER A 12 16.19 -21.02 -24.21
CA SER A 12 14.77 -21.39 -24.12
C SER A 12 14.11 -21.23 -25.48
N ARG A 13 13.68 -22.36 -26.03
CA ARG A 13 12.84 -22.49 -27.23
C ARG A 13 11.46 -21.88 -27.01
N GLN A 14 10.99 -21.04 -27.93
CA GLN A 14 9.57 -20.98 -28.30
C GLN A 14 9.44 -20.36 -29.70
N ALA A 15 9.10 -21.22 -30.67
CA ALA A 15 8.65 -20.85 -32.00
C ALA A 15 7.18 -21.25 -32.11
N ARG A 16 6.33 -20.34 -32.63
CA ARG A 16 5.23 -20.69 -33.54
C ARG A 16 4.64 -19.45 -34.19
N CYS A 17 4.51 -19.58 -35.50
CA CYS A 17 4.15 -18.59 -36.50
C CYS A 17 2.66 -18.25 -36.51
N ALA A 18 2.36 -17.03 -36.97
CA ALA A 18 1.08 -16.64 -37.57
C ALA A 18 0.87 -17.34 -38.93
N PRO A 19 -0.37 -17.40 -39.45
CA PRO A 19 -0.72 -16.44 -40.52
C PRO A 19 -2.21 -16.01 -40.56
N SER A 20 -2.47 -14.96 -41.33
CA SER A 20 -3.78 -14.52 -41.85
C SER A 20 -3.64 -14.25 -43.36
N PRO A 21 -4.68 -13.81 -44.10
CA PRO A 21 -5.78 -14.62 -44.66
C PRO A 21 -5.82 -14.56 -46.21
N GLY A 22 -6.68 -15.35 -46.84
CA GLY A 22 -6.95 -15.29 -48.29
C GLY A 22 -8.36 -15.76 -48.65
N CYS A 23 -9.13 -14.89 -49.31
CA CYS A 23 -10.47 -15.11 -49.85
C CYS A 23 -10.53 -16.18 -50.96
N SER A 24 -11.66 -16.89 -51.07
CA SER A 24 -12.28 -17.22 -52.37
C SER A 24 -13.73 -17.69 -52.19
N VAL A 25 -14.51 -17.49 -53.25
CA VAL A 25 -15.97 -17.39 -53.32
C VAL A 25 -16.56 -18.61 -54.07
N SER A 26 -17.85 -18.89 -53.81
CA SER A 26 -18.84 -19.65 -54.61
C SER A 26 -18.84 -21.19 -54.55
N ARG A 27 -19.97 -21.81 -54.15
CA ARG A 27 -21.13 -22.17 -54.99
C ARG A 27 -22.20 -22.90 -54.17
N VAL A 28 -23.46 -22.62 -54.50
CA VAL A 28 -24.69 -23.35 -54.11
C VAL A 28 -24.85 -24.55 -55.07
N PRO A 29 -25.44 -25.68 -54.64
CA PRO A 29 -26.81 -25.98 -55.10
C PRO A 29 -27.74 -26.60 -54.03
N GLU A 30 -29.02 -26.51 -54.39
CA GLU A 30 -30.29 -26.79 -53.72
C GLU A 30 -30.68 -28.29 -53.54
N PRO A 31 -31.84 -28.59 -52.88
CA PRO A 31 -32.14 -29.87 -52.24
C PRO A 31 -32.97 -30.84 -53.09
N ILE A 32 -32.90 -32.14 -52.75
CA ILE A 32 -33.83 -33.16 -53.26
C ILE A 32 -34.35 -34.00 -52.08
N GLY A 33 -35.67 -34.10 -52.00
CA GLY A 33 -36.42 -34.87 -51.00
C GLY A 33 -36.56 -36.38 -51.32
N PRO A 34 -37.65 -37.04 -50.89
CA PRO A 34 -37.57 -38.19 -49.99
C PRO A 34 -37.95 -39.53 -50.65
N SER A 35 -37.60 -40.66 -50.03
CA SER A 35 -38.27 -41.94 -50.32
C SER A 35 -38.34 -42.88 -49.10
N ARG A 36 -39.51 -43.54 -49.02
CA ARG A 36 -40.11 -44.40 -47.99
C ARG A 36 -39.45 -45.79 -47.89
N ALA A 37 -39.22 -46.28 -46.65
CA ALA A 37 -39.86 -47.42 -45.96
C ALA A 37 -39.65 -48.83 -46.60
N SER A 38 -39.09 -49.84 -45.91
CA SER A 38 -39.69 -50.60 -44.78
C SER A 38 -38.78 -51.85 -44.46
N PRO A 39 -39.18 -52.88 -43.68
CA PRO A 39 -39.04 -52.96 -42.22
C PRO A 39 -38.37 -54.28 -41.73
N THR A 40 -37.53 -54.28 -40.69
CA THR A 40 -37.21 -55.52 -39.94
C THR A 40 -36.72 -55.22 -38.52
N GLN A 41 -37.59 -55.55 -37.55
CA GLN A 41 -37.40 -56.11 -36.21
C GLN A 41 -36.31 -55.58 -35.22
N PRO A 42 -36.58 -55.65 -33.90
CA PRO A 42 -36.04 -54.71 -32.91
C PRO A 42 -34.69 -55.16 -32.32
N PRO A 43 -33.76 -54.24 -32.02
CA PRO A 43 -32.68 -54.51 -31.08
C PRO A 43 -33.12 -54.17 -29.63
N PRO A 44 -32.48 -54.79 -28.63
CA PRO A 44 -33.05 -55.02 -27.31
C PRO A 44 -33.10 -53.75 -26.45
N ALA A 45 -33.93 -53.81 -25.41
CA ALA A 45 -34.12 -52.80 -24.38
C ALA A 45 -32.79 -52.15 -23.97
N ARG A 46 -32.54 -50.96 -24.50
CA ARG A 46 -31.44 -50.09 -24.08
C ARG A 46 -31.83 -49.61 -22.69
N ALA A 47 -31.24 -50.24 -21.68
CA ALA A 47 -31.27 -49.75 -20.31
C ALA A 47 -31.04 -48.24 -20.35
N LEU A 48 -32.02 -47.48 -19.85
CA LEU A 48 -31.87 -46.07 -19.58
C LEU A 48 -30.63 -45.93 -18.70
N SER A 49 -29.53 -45.48 -19.30
CA SER A 49 -28.40 -44.94 -18.55
C SER A 49 -29.00 -43.99 -17.52
N PRO A 50 -28.68 -44.11 -16.21
CA PRO A 50 -29.15 -43.11 -15.27
C PRO A 50 -28.61 -41.79 -15.80
N CYS A 51 -29.53 -40.89 -16.15
CA CYS A 51 -29.20 -39.55 -16.57
C CYS A 51 -28.24 -39.02 -15.50
N VAL A 52 -26.97 -38.86 -15.86
CA VAL A 52 -25.96 -38.31 -14.95
C VAL A 52 -26.50 -36.94 -14.59
N MET A 53 -27.12 -36.83 -13.41
CA MET A 53 -27.77 -35.59 -13.00
C MET A 53 -26.70 -34.51 -13.10
N ALA A 54 -26.87 -33.61 -14.07
CA ALA A 54 -25.92 -32.56 -14.35
C ALA A 54 -25.61 -31.85 -13.03
N THR A 55 -24.37 -31.97 -12.57
CA THR A 55 -23.93 -31.47 -11.28
C THR A 55 -24.24 -29.97 -11.21
N TYR A 56 -25.14 -29.56 -10.32
CA TYR A 56 -25.59 -28.17 -10.20
C TYR A 56 -24.38 -27.24 -10.01
N LYS A 57 -24.16 -26.35 -10.97
CA LYS A 57 -23.14 -25.31 -10.88
C LYS A 57 -23.73 -24.14 -10.07
N PRO A 58 -23.10 -23.74 -8.94
CA PRO A 58 -23.60 -22.64 -8.14
C PRO A 58 -23.56 -21.33 -8.93
N VAL A 59 -24.46 -20.42 -8.57
CA VAL A 59 -24.55 -19.09 -9.20
C VAL A 59 -23.19 -18.38 -9.06
N VAL A 60 -22.60 -18.02 -10.20
CA VAL A 60 -21.35 -17.28 -10.23
C VAL A 60 -21.68 -15.82 -9.95
N VAL A 61 -21.44 -15.39 -8.71
CA VAL A 61 -21.49 -13.97 -8.37
C VAL A 61 -20.26 -13.30 -9.00
N GLN A 62 -20.46 -12.45 -10.00
CA GLN A 62 -19.38 -11.67 -10.58
C GLN A 62 -18.90 -10.64 -9.56
N ALA A 63 -17.83 -10.98 -8.83
CA ALA A 63 -17.11 -10.04 -7.99
C ALA A 63 -16.27 -9.13 -8.90
N CYS A 64 -16.88 -8.08 -9.43
CA CYS A 64 -16.13 -7.07 -10.16
C CYS A 64 -15.31 -6.24 -9.16
N PRO A 65 -14.03 -5.95 -9.46
CA PRO A 65 -13.25 -5.07 -8.60
C PRO A 65 -13.96 -3.72 -8.52
N LYS A 66 -14.22 -3.23 -7.31
CA LYS A 66 -14.70 -1.85 -7.12
C LYS A 66 -13.72 -0.93 -7.83
N LEU A 67 -14.20 -0.09 -8.75
CA LEU A 67 -13.41 0.95 -9.39
C LEU A 67 -12.80 1.81 -8.27
N GLY A 68 -11.49 1.68 -8.14
CA GLY A 68 -10.68 2.21 -7.05
C GLY A 68 -9.27 1.67 -7.20
N GLU A 69 -8.29 2.40 -6.68
CA GLU A 69 -6.89 1.98 -6.67
C GLU A 69 -6.81 0.52 -6.21
N ARG A 70 -6.11 -0.33 -6.98
CA ARG A 70 -5.85 -1.71 -6.57
C ARG A 70 -5.18 -1.63 -5.21
N ILE A 71 -5.93 -1.99 -4.16
CA ILE A 71 -5.43 -2.04 -2.79
C ILE A 71 -4.29 -3.06 -2.81
N THR A 72 -3.06 -2.57 -2.89
CA THR A 72 -1.87 -3.41 -2.89
C THR A 72 -1.75 -4.09 -1.53
N GLN A 73 -1.11 -5.26 -1.49
CA GLN A 73 -0.87 -5.96 -0.22
C GLN A 73 -0.19 -5.03 0.80
N ASP A 74 0.66 -4.11 0.32
CA ASP A 74 1.27 -3.07 1.15
C ASP A 74 0.25 -2.10 1.77
N THR A 75 -0.75 -1.64 1.03
CA THR A 75 -1.79 -0.77 1.60
C THR A 75 -2.62 -1.50 2.65
N LEU A 76 -2.82 -2.82 2.53
CA LEU A 76 -3.41 -3.64 3.59
C LEU A 76 -2.49 -3.76 4.80
N TYR A 77 -1.19 -3.95 4.58
CA TYR A 77 -0.18 -4.00 5.64
C TYR A 77 -0.21 -2.73 6.51
N TRP A 78 -0.21 -1.55 5.88
CA TRP A 78 -0.26 -0.27 6.61
C TRP A 78 -1.64 0.08 7.17
N ARG A 79 -2.73 -0.46 6.60
CA ARG A 79 -4.08 -0.37 7.17
C ARG A 79 -4.27 -1.30 8.37
N GLY A 80 -3.45 -2.33 8.52
CA GLY A 80 -3.48 -3.29 9.64
C GLY A 80 -3.03 -2.73 11.00
N TYR A 81 -2.58 -1.47 11.05
CA TYR A 81 -2.25 -0.80 12.30
C TYR A 81 -3.52 -0.45 13.08
N LYS A 82 -3.51 -0.79 14.39
CA LYS A 82 -4.60 -0.46 15.32
C LYS A 82 -4.75 1.06 15.48
N THR A 83 -5.88 1.46 16.04
CA THR A 83 -6.13 2.84 16.47
C THR A 83 -4.96 3.35 17.30
N PRO A 84 -4.48 4.57 17.04
CA PRO A 84 -3.33 5.12 17.76
C PRO A 84 -3.67 5.32 19.23
N VAL A 85 -2.74 4.94 20.10
CA VAL A 85 -2.74 5.31 21.52
C VAL A 85 -2.08 6.67 21.64
N GLN A 86 -2.76 7.61 22.30
CA GLN A 86 -2.25 8.96 22.53
C GLN A 86 -1.74 9.07 23.97
N ILE A 87 -0.46 9.39 24.12
CA ILE A 87 0.18 9.65 25.42
C ILE A 87 0.54 11.14 25.44
N LYS A 88 0.13 11.87 26.47
CA LYS A 88 0.39 13.31 26.59
C LYS A 88 1.62 13.55 27.45
N GLU A 89 2.61 14.23 26.88
CA GLU A 89 3.82 14.67 27.55
C GLU A 89 3.77 16.16 27.90
N PHE A 90 4.73 16.60 28.72
CA PHE A 90 4.81 17.98 29.21
C PHE A 90 5.24 19.00 28.14
N GLY A 91 5.89 18.56 27.05
CA GLY A 91 6.43 19.45 26.03
C GLY A 91 6.56 18.79 24.66
N ALA A 92 7.01 19.57 23.68
CA ALA A 92 7.23 19.11 22.31
C ALA A 92 8.23 17.93 22.27
N ILE A 93 7.95 16.96 21.41
CA ILE A 93 8.74 15.73 21.31
C ILE A 93 9.80 15.90 20.23
N ASN A 94 11.02 16.23 20.66
CA ASN A 94 12.11 16.60 19.77
C ASN A 94 12.69 15.40 19.00
N LYS A 95 12.93 14.29 19.70
CA LYS A 95 13.50 13.06 19.13
C LYS A 95 12.91 11.83 19.79
N ILE A 96 12.72 10.79 18.99
CA ILE A 96 12.34 9.45 19.46
C ILE A 96 13.35 8.48 18.88
N ASP A 97 13.84 7.55 19.70
CA ASP A 97 14.73 6.48 19.25
C ASP A 97 14.38 5.14 19.89
N PHE A 98 14.48 4.07 19.12
CA PHE A 98 14.20 2.71 19.59
C PHE A 98 15.47 2.02 20.03
N SER A 99 15.41 1.29 21.14
CA SER A 99 16.44 0.31 21.46
C SER A 99 16.45 -0.76 20.35
N PRO A 100 17.61 -1.10 19.80
CA PRO A 100 17.74 -2.16 18.80
C PRO A 100 17.62 -3.56 19.40
N VAL A 101 17.61 -3.69 20.73
CA VAL A 101 17.56 -4.97 21.44
C VAL A 101 16.15 -5.19 22.05
N PRO A 102 15.58 -6.40 21.95
CA PRO A 102 14.35 -6.77 22.66
C PRO A 102 14.49 -6.49 24.17
N PRO A 103 13.53 -5.84 24.85
CA PRO A 103 12.11 -5.66 24.51
C PRO A 103 11.76 -4.45 23.61
N TYR A 104 12.71 -3.86 22.88
CA TYR A 104 12.49 -2.70 21.99
C TYR A 104 11.84 -1.51 22.71
N ASN A 105 12.36 -1.20 23.89
CA ASN A 105 11.99 0.04 24.60
C ASN A 105 12.39 1.25 23.75
N TYR A 106 11.60 2.31 23.80
CA TYR A 106 11.90 3.53 23.05
C TYR A 106 12.09 4.71 24.00
N ALA A 107 13.05 5.57 23.66
CA ALA A 107 13.37 6.78 24.38
C ALA A 107 12.70 7.95 23.66
N VAL A 108 12.00 8.78 24.42
CA VAL A 108 11.30 9.95 23.96
C VAL A 108 11.89 11.14 24.70
N THR A 109 12.38 12.11 23.95
CA THR A 109 12.88 13.36 24.52
C THR A 109 11.79 14.41 24.46
N ALA A 110 11.35 14.88 25.63
CA ALA A 110 10.31 15.89 25.78
C ALA A 110 10.79 17.02 26.71
N SER A 111 11.13 18.17 26.11
CA SER A 111 11.66 19.34 26.83
C SER A 111 12.79 18.94 27.80
N SER A 112 12.64 19.15 29.12
CA SER A 112 13.70 18.88 30.11
C SER A 112 13.87 17.43 30.54
N ARG A 113 13.11 16.49 29.95
CA ARG A 113 13.10 15.09 30.38
C ARG A 113 13.29 14.14 29.20
N VAL A 114 13.98 13.04 29.49
CA VAL A 114 14.03 11.87 28.60
C VAL A 114 13.24 10.75 29.26
N HIS A 115 12.17 10.32 28.61
CA HIS A 115 11.31 9.23 29.04
C HIS A 115 11.63 7.95 28.29
N VAL A 116 11.78 6.84 29.00
CA VAL A 116 11.93 5.51 28.40
C VAL A 116 10.62 4.78 28.56
N TYR A 117 9.99 4.46 27.44
CA TYR A 117 8.75 3.73 27.37
C TYR A 117 8.98 2.27 27.03
N GLY A 118 8.16 1.41 27.63
CA GLY A 118 8.05 0.02 27.23
C GLY A 118 7.25 -0.10 25.95
N ARG A 119 7.54 -1.13 25.16
CA ARG A 119 6.84 -1.39 23.90
C ARG A 119 5.30 -1.38 23.99
N TYR A 120 4.72 -1.87 25.09
CA TYR A 120 3.26 -1.88 25.32
C TYR A 120 2.83 -1.01 26.50
N SER A 121 3.79 -0.48 27.25
CA SER A 121 3.51 0.32 28.44
C SER A 121 3.15 1.73 28.01
N GLN A 122 2.01 2.22 28.48
CA GLN A 122 1.61 3.62 28.29
C GLN A 122 2.25 4.54 29.33
N GLU A 123 2.78 3.97 30.41
CA GLU A 123 3.51 4.69 31.44
C GLU A 123 5.02 4.62 31.16
N PRO A 124 5.77 5.71 31.44
CA PRO A 124 7.22 5.71 31.29
C PRO A 124 7.83 4.79 32.34
N ILE A 125 8.64 3.81 31.89
CA ILE A 125 9.39 2.91 32.78
C ILE A 125 10.43 3.72 33.55
N LYS A 126 11.10 4.65 32.85
CA LYS A 126 12.13 5.51 33.44
C LYS A 126 12.02 6.93 32.93
N THR A 127 12.47 7.85 33.77
CA THR A 127 12.53 9.27 33.49
C THR A 127 13.89 9.80 33.93
N PHE A 128 14.62 10.39 32.99
CA PHE A 128 15.85 11.13 33.26
C PHE A 128 15.53 12.62 33.31
N SER A 129 15.59 13.22 34.51
CA SER A 129 15.24 14.63 34.76
C SER A 129 16.42 15.45 35.27
N ARG A 130 17.66 14.98 35.03
CA ARG A 130 18.88 15.63 35.56
C ARG A 130 19.39 16.76 34.66
N PHE A 131 18.70 17.06 33.58
CA PHE A 131 18.96 18.23 32.75
C PHE A 131 18.42 19.46 33.47
N ARG A 132 19.20 20.54 33.48
CA ARG A 132 18.79 21.82 34.07
C ARG A 132 17.75 22.52 33.20
N ASP A 133 17.91 22.40 31.88
CA ASP A 133 17.03 22.97 30.87
C ASP A 133 16.53 21.86 29.92
N ALA A 134 16.36 22.14 28.62
CA ALA A 134 15.89 21.15 27.66
C ALA A 134 16.95 20.10 27.26
N ALA A 135 16.46 18.91 26.92
CA ALA A 135 17.14 17.90 26.13
C ALA A 135 16.54 17.90 24.71
N TYR A 136 17.39 17.81 23.70
CA TYR A 136 16.96 17.84 22.29
C TYR A 136 16.97 16.47 21.63
N CYS A 137 17.94 15.64 22.00
CA CYS A 137 18.13 14.32 21.42
C CYS A 137 18.36 13.29 22.51
N ALA A 138 17.85 12.08 22.31
CA ALA A 138 18.27 10.89 23.03
C ALA A 138 18.43 9.75 22.01
N THR A 139 19.56 9.05 22.06
CA THR A 139 19.84 7.91 21.20
C THR A 139 20.33 6.73 22.00
N TYR A 140 19.89 5.53 21.61
CA TYR A 140 20.39 4.27 22.13
C TYR A 140 21.67 3.88 21.41
N ARG A 141 22.54 3.20 22.15
CA ARG A 141 23.61 2.43 21.54
C ARG A 141 23.06 1.11 21.00
N ASP A 142 23.76 0.52 20.03
CA ASP A 142 23.42 -0.76 19.41
C ASP A 142 23.28 -1.95 20.39
N ASP A 143 23.80 -1.83 21.62
CA ASP A 143 23.64 -2.85 22.67
C ASP A 143 22.40 -2.64 23.56
N GLY A 144 21.69 -1.52 23.40
CA GLY A 144 20.49 -1.17 24.16
C GLY A 144 20.72 -0.86 25.65
N ARG A 145 21.98 -0.80 26.12
CA ARG A 145 22.30 -0.55 27.54
C ARG A 145 22.67 0.91 27.81
N LEU A 146 23.29 1.57 26.85
CA LEU A 146 23.68 2.97 26.98
C LEU A 146 22.71 3.87 26.21
N LEU A 147 22.44 5.04 26.79
CA LEU A 147 21.67 6.11 26.19
C LEU A 147 22.47 7.40 26.28
N VAL A 148 22.57 8.13 25.18
CA VAL A 148 23.20 9.47 25.18
C VAL A 148 22.14 10.50 24.91
N ALA A 149 22.22 11.62 25.62
CA ALA A 149 21.34 12.75 25.41
C ALA A 149 22.12 14.08 25.32
N GLY A 150 21.70 14.92 24.38
CA GLY A 150 22.21 16.28 24.20
C GLY A 150 21.33 17.30 24.91
N SER A 151 21.97 18.22 25.64
CA SER A 151 21.31 19.28 26.40
C SER A 151 21.46 20.65 25.72
N GLU A 152 20.56 21.56 26.09
CA GLU A 152 20.61 22.98 25.73
C GLU A 152 21.86 23.70 26.24
N GLU A 153 22.43 23.28 27.38
CA GLU A 153 23.65 23.87 27.95
C GLU A 153 24.95 23.53 27.18
N GLY A 154 24.87 22.84 26.04
CA GLY A 154 26.05 22.32 25.35
C GLY A 154 26.61 21.01 25.93
N ASN A 155 26.02 20.53 27.02
CA ASN A 155 26.45 19.31 27.68
C ASN A 155 25.88 18.06 27.02
N ILE A 156 26.70 17.03 26.86
CA ILE A 156 26.25 15.70 26.43
C ILE A 156 26.34 14.77 27.63
N CYS A 157 25.25 14.11 27.97
CA CYS A 157 25.18 13.20 29.10
C CYS A 157 24.99 11.76 28.61
N LEU A 158 25.88 10.87 29.07
CA LEU A 158 25.78 9.43 28.87
C LEU A 158 25.09 8.81 30.09
N PHE A 159 24.06 8.02 29.86
CA PHE A 159 23.31 7.30 30.86
C PHE A 159 23.42 5.79 30.64
N ASP A 160 23.44 5.06 31.74
CA ASP A 160 23.07 3.65 31.72
C ASP A 160 21.54 3.57 31.79
N VAL A 161 20.93 2.76 30.93
CA VAL A 161 19.50 2.47 30.97
C VAL A 161 19.10 1.83 32.30
N SER A 162 20.01 1.09 32.97
CA SER A 162 19.77 0.51 34.30
C SER A 162 19.83 1.57 35.42
N GLY A 163 20.73 2.54 35.31
CA GLY A 163 20.97 3.59 36.28
C GLY A 163 20.01 4.78 36.17
N LYS A 164 20.07 5.69 37.16
CA LYS A 164 19.41 7.01 37.10
C LYS A 164 20.40 8.17 37.00
N ALA A 165 21.66 7.94 37.38
CA ALA A 165 22.71 8.95 37.32
C ALA A 165 23.39 8.95 35.94
N PRO A 166 23.84 10.11 35.45
CA PRO A 166 24.72 10.14 34.28
C PRO A 166 26.02 9.41 34.63
N LEU A 167 26.44 8.48 33.76
CA LEU A 167 27.74 7.82 33.87
C LEU A 167 28.86 8.81 33.58
N ARG A 168 28.68 9.63 32.54
CA ARG A 168 29.66 10.59 32.04
C ARG A 168 28.97 11.83 31.49
N GLN A 169 29.69 12.95 31.55
CA GLN A 169 29.28 14.21 30.96
C GLN A 169 30.42 14.73 30.08
N PHE A 170 30.14 14.99 28.82
CA PHE A 170 31.08 15.60 27.89
C PHE A 170 30.79 17.10 27.82
N LYS A 171 31.83 17.91 28.00
CA LYS A 171 31.77 19.37 27.99
C LYS A 171 32.73 19.88 26.93
N GLY A 172 32.25 20.75 26.04
CA GLY A 172 33.08 21.40 25.02
C GLY A 172 32.26 22.25 24.06
N HIS A 173 31.01 21.84 23.74
CA HIS A 173 30.10 22.70 22.99
C HIS A 173 29.72 23.94 23.78
N THR A 174 29.62 25.07 23.08
CA THR A 174 29.26 26.37 23.67
C THR A 174 27.77 26.68 23.57
N LYS A 175 27.05 25.97 22.70
CA LYS A 175 25.65 26.17 22.35
C LYS A 175 24.86 24.84 22.41
N PRO A 176 23.51 24.88 22.26
CA PRO A 176 22.66 23.70 22.34
C PRO A 176 23.07 22.57 21.41
N VAL A 177 23.09 21.34 21.94
CA VAL A 177 23.40 20.13 21.16
C VAL A 177 22.09 19.48 20.69
N HIS A 178 21.76 19.68 19.41
CA HIS A 178 20.57 19.09 18.78
C HIS A 178 20.79 17.66 18.29
N LEU A 179 22.03 17.31 17.98
CA LEU A 179 22.39 16.03 17.39
C LEU A 179 23.38 15.31 18.29
N VAL A 180 23.06 14.07 18.65
CA VAL A 180 24.03 13.13 19.22
C VAL A 180 23.73 11.73 18.71
N GLY A 181 24.76 10.98 18.36
CA GLY A 181 24.63 9.58 17.96
C GLY A 181 25.88 8.77 18.27
N PHE A 182 25.70 7.46 18.32
CA PHE A 182 26.81 6.51 18.45
C PHE A 182 27.36 6.15 17.08
N LEU A 183 28.68 6.02 16.99
CA LEU A 183 29.32 5.32 15.87
C LEU A 183 29.22 3.81 16.08
N SER A 184 29.15 3.06 14.98
CA SER A 184 29.08 1.58 15.02
C SER A 184 30.35 0.95 15.64
N GLY A 185 31.45 1.71 15.72
CA GLY A 185 32.68 1.34 16.45
C GLY A 185 32.52 1.24 17.98
N LYS A 186 31.32 1.49 18.53
CA LYS A 186 30.90 1.34 19.94
C LYS A 186 31.59 2.22 21.00
N TYR A 187 32.78 2.73 20.73
CA TYR A 187 33.57 3.54 21.66
C TYR A 187 33.46 5.04 21.43
N GLN A 188 32.93 5.45 20.29
CA GLN A 188 32.87 6.84 19.89
C GLN A 188 31.44 7.35 19.77
N ILE A 189 31.25 8.61 20.10
CA ILE A 189 30.01 9.35 19.86
C ILE A 189 30.32 10.56 19.00
N PHE A 190 29.38 10.94 18.14
CA PHE A 190 29.44 12.20 17.42
C PHE A 190 28.33 13.12 17.90
N SER A 191 28.58 14.41 17.90
CA SER A 191 27.62 15.44 18.24
C SER A 191 27.63 16.58 17.24
N GLY A 192 26.48 17.23 17.09
CA GLY A 192 26.30 18.44 16.30
C GLY A 192 25.54 19.48 17.11
N SER A 193 26.01 20.72 17.04
CA SER A 193 25.56 21.82 17.88
C SER A 193 25.20 23.05 17.04
N ASP A 194 24.46 23.96 17.66
CA ASP A 194 24.13 25.28 17.10
C ASP A 194 25.34 26.25 17.10
N ASP A 195 26.52 25.81 17.58
CA ASP A 195 27.82 26.49 17.41
C ASP A 195 28.50 26.22 16.06
N TYR A 196 27.78 25.57 15.14
CA TYR A 196 28.24 25.20 13.79
C TYR A 196 29.33 24.13 13.79
N SER A 197 29.71 23.63 14.96
CA SER A 197 30.71 22.59 15.10
C SER A 197 30.06 21.22 15.24
N SER A 198 30.78 20.21 14.76
CA SER A 198 30.48 18.81 15.02
C SER A 198 31.70 18.17 15.67
N TYR A 199 31.50 17.50 16.80
CA TYR A 199 32.60 16.91 17.58
C TYR A 199 32.50 15.40 17.58
N LEU A 200 33.66 14.75 17.60
CA LEU A 200 33.82 13.32 17.81
C LEU A 200 34.44 13.11 19.19
N TRP A 201 33.80 12.30 20.04
CA TRP A 201 34.23 12.07 21.40
C TRP A 201 34.57 10.60 21.65
N ASP A 202 35.49 10.39 22.57
CA ASP A 202 35.84 9.06 23.09
C ASP A 202 35.06 8.76 24.38
N ILE A 203 34.29 7.67 24.40
CA ILE A 203 33.46 7.31 25.56
C ILE A 203 34.33 7.00 26.80
N PRO A 204 35.38 6.14 26.74
CA PRO A 204 36.19 5.78 27.90
C PRO A 204 37.08 6.90 28.46
N SER A 205 37.48 7.87 27.65
CA SER A 205 38.28 9.03 28.12
C SER A 205 37.41 10.25 28.45
N ALA A 206 36.18 10.31 27.93
CA ALA A 206 35.31 11.49 28.01
C ALA A 206 35.92 12.77 27.41
N THR A 207 36.88 12.62 26.50
CA THR A 207 37.59 13.70 25.82
C THR A 207 37.15 13.83 24.37
N GLU A 208 37.24 15.04 23.82
CA GLU A 208 37.10 15.27 22.38
C GLU A 208 38.33 14.69 21.64
N ILE A 209 38.07 14.01 20.53
CA ILE A 209 39.10 13.45 19.65
C ILE A 209 39.34 14.40 18.49
N ILE A 210 38.26 14.81 17.82
CA ILE A 210 38.29 15.66 16.62
C ILE A 210 37.17 16.68 16.68
N SER A 211 37.52 17.92 16.36
CA SER A 211 36.57 19.02 16.16
C SER A 211 36.43 19.35 14.66
N TYR A 212 35.22 19.27 14.13
CA TYR A 212 34.89 19.65 12.76
C TYR A 212 34.13 20.99 12.77
N SER A 213 34.70 22.02 12.15
CA SER A 213 34.12 23.37 12.06
C SER A 213 33.97 23.80 10.60
N GLU A 214 33.43 22.92 9.76
CA GLU A 214 33.25 23.18 8.32
C GLU A 214 31.84 23.67 7.96
N HIS A 215 30.87 23.49 8.85
CA HIS A 215 29.52 24.01 8.64
C HIS A 215 29.47 25.51 8.91
N THR A 216 28.63 26.23 8.17
CA THR A 216 28.49 27.68 8.31
C THR A 216 27.27 28.10 9.13
N ASP A 217 26.34 27.17 9.36
CA ASP A 217 25.08 27.38 10.11
C ASP A 217 24.73 26.15 10.98
N TYR A 218 23.62 26.21 11.72
CA TYR A 218 23.21 25.26 12.77
C TYR A 218 23.19 23.80 12.30
N VAL A 219 23.84 22.91 13.07
CA VAL A 219 23.89 21.47 12.79
C VAL A 219 22.84 20.76 13.64
N ARG A 220 21.69 20.43 13.03
CA ARG A 220 20.53 19.88 13.76
C ARG A 220 20.24 18.40 13.52
N CYS A 221 20.77 17.82 12.44
CA CYS A 221 20.47 16.44 12.10
C CYS A 221 21.71 15.68 11.63
N GLY A 222 21.65 14.36 11.74
CA GLY A 222 22.74 13.50 11.33
C GLY A 222 22.48 12.04 11.64
N CYS A 223 23.31 11.17 11.07
CA CYS A 223 23.17 9.74 11.12
C CYS A 223 24.55 9.08 11.01
N ALA A 224 24.80 8.04 11.81
CA ALA A 224 25.99 7.20 11.67
C ALA A 224 25.75 6.08 10.67
N SER A 225 26.81 5.66 9.99
CA SER A 225 26.76 4.48 9.15
C SER A 225 26.75 3.20 9.99
N LYS A 226 25.79 2.32 9.74
CA LYS A 226 25.74 0.98 10.35
C LYS A 226 26.79 0.02 9.78
N VAL A 227 27.26 0.29 8.55
CA VAL A 227 28.19 -0.58 7.83
C VAL A 227 29.64 -0.22 8.17
N ASN A 228 29.95 1.09 8.16
CA ASN A 228 31.29 1.60 8.41
C ASN A 228 31.35 2.25 9.79
N ALA A 229 32.25 1.75 10.63
CA ALA A 229 32.35 2.15 12.03
C ALA A 229 32.71 3.63 12.23
N ASP A 230 33.46 4.20 11.29
CA ASP A 230 34.11 5.51 11.41
C ASP A 230 33.38 6.62 10.65
N VAL A 231 32.30 6.28 9.94
CA VAL A 231 31.63 7.20 9.03
C VAL A 231 30.34 7.71 9.64
N PHE A 232 30.18 9.03 9.65
CA PHE A 232 28.95 9.70 10.06
C PHE A 232 28.62 10.87 9.15
N ILE A 233 27.36 11.28 9.19
CA ILE A 233 26.80 12.29 8.29
C ILE A 233 26.09 13.32 9.15
N THR A 234 26.28 14.59 8.81
CA THR A 234 25.63 15.74 9.45
C THR A 234 24.89 16.54 8.39
N GLY A 235 23.72 17.03 8.76
CA GLY A 235 22.94 17.97 7.96
C GLY A 235 22.81 19.29 8.72
N SER A 236 23.07 20.38 8.02
CA SER A 236 23.03 21.72 8.57
C SER A 236 21.95 22.58 7.89
N TYR A 237 21.61 23.67 8.55
CA TYR A 237 20.75 24.71 8.00
C TYR A 237 21.45 25.53 6.91
N ASP A 238 22.77 25.36 6.72
CA ASP A 238 23.56 25.89 5.60
C ASP A 238 23.20 25.29 4.22
N HIS A 239 22.16 24.45 4.20
CA HIS A 239 21.63 23.75 3.03
C HIS A 239 22.51 22.61 2.53
N THR A 240 23.56 22.26 3.28
CA THR A 240 24.49 21.18 2.97
C THR A 240 24.33 19.98 3.90
N VAL A 241 24.66 18.82 3.35
CA VAL A 241 24.85 17.57 4.08
C VAL A 241 26.31 17.19 3.91
N LYS A 242 27.04 17.07 5.02
CA LYS A 242 28.46 16.70 5.03
C LYS A 242 28.63 15.29 5.56
N MET A 243 29.54 14.55 4.96
CA MET A 243 29.94 13.21 5.37
C MET A 243 31.37 13.27 5.89
N PHE A 244 31.56 12.73 7.09
CA PHE A 244 32.84 12.71 7.79
C PHE A 244 33.32 11.28 7.98
N ASP A 245 34.64 11.12 7.96
CA ASP A 245 35.34 9.91 8.37
C ASP A 245 36.15 10.26 9.62
N ALA A 246 35.95 9.54 10.71
CA ALA A 246 36.64 9.75 11.99
C ALA A 246 38.17 9.61 11.88
N ARG A 247 38.69 9.01 10.81
CA ARG A 247 40.13 8.91 10.55
C ARG A 247 40.72 10.21 9.99
N THR A 248 39.88 11.06 9.41
CA THR A 248 40.28 12.29 8.74
C THR A 248 39.70 13.50 9.49
N LYS A 249 40.45 14.61 9.51
CA LYS A 249 40.02 15.85 10.18
C LYS A 249 39.15 16.77 9.31
N SER A 250 38.82 16.35 8.10
CA SER A 250 38.06 17.12 7.11
C SER A 250 36.89 16.30 6.56
N SER A 251 35.88 16.96 5.99
CA SER A 251 34.77 16.27 5.33
C SER A 251 35.25 15.53 4.09
N VAL A 252 34.73 14.31 3.92
CA VAL A 252 35.00 13.46 2.75
C VAL A 252 34.10 13.87 1.60
N MET A 253 32.87 14.27 1.90
CA MET A 253 31.87 14.64 0.89
C MET A 253 30.98 15.76 1.41
N THR A 254 30.66 16.71 0.53
CA THR A 254 29.66 17.76 0.77
C THR A 254 28.58 17.66 -0.31
N ILE A 255 27.32 17.56 0.09
CA ILE A 255 26.15 17.44 -0.78
C ILE A 255 25.26 18.65 -0.57
N GLU A 256 24.92 19.37 -1.64
CA GLU A 256 24.03 20.53 -1.57
C GLU A 256 22.57 20.12 -1.76
N HIS A 257 21.75 20.31 -0.72
CA HIS A 257 20.31 20.05 -0.77
C HIS A 257 19.53 21.25 -1.33
N GLY A 258 20.00 22.49 -1.10
CA GLY A 258 19.38 23.74 -1.55
C GLY A 258 18.24 24.27 -0.67
N HIS A 259 17.98 23.62 0.47
CA HIS A 259 17.07 24.07 1.53
C HIS A 259 17.62 23.65 2.89
N PRO A 260 17.20 24.29 4.01
CA PRO A 260 17.59 23.87 5.35
C PRO A 260 17.25 22.39 5.58
N VAL A 261 18.24 21.61 6.04
CA VAL A 261 18.12 20.17 6.20
C VAL A 261 17.65 19.87 7.62
N GLU A 262 16.50 19.20 7.73
CA GLU A 262 15.86 18.86 9.01
C GLU A 262 16.16 17.42 9.43
N SER A 263 16.34 16.51 8.47
CA SER A 263 16.61 15.11 8.77
C SER A 263 17.45 14.46 7.69
N VAL A 264 18.38 13.60 8.11
CA VAL A 264 19.23 12.81 7.23
C VAL A 264 19.19 11.36 7.68
N LEU A 265 19.16 10.44 6.72
CA LEU A 265 19.07 9.02 6.97
C LEU A 265 19.91 8.24 5.96
N LEU A 266 20.82 7.40 6.46
CA LEU A 266 21.57 6.47 5.63
C LEU A 266 20.81 5.14 5.52
N PHE A 267 20.78 4.55 4.33
CA PHE A 267 20.25 3.21 4.17
C PHE A 267 21.16 2.17 4.87
N PRO A 268 20.60 1.07 5.42
CA PRO A 268 21.38 -0.02 6.00
C PRO A 268 22.41 -0.65 5.05
N SER A 269 22.21 -0.54 3.73
CA SER A 269 23.17 -0.99 2.72
C SER A 269 24.39 -0.08 2.56
N GLY A 270 24.37 1.12 3.14
CA GLY A 270 25.46 2.11 3.08
C GLY A 270 25.63 2.86 1.76
N GLY A 271 24.95 2.45 0.68
CA GLY A 271 25.10 3.06 -0.64
C GLY A 271 24.20 4.27 -0.92
N LEU A 272 23.08 4.38 -0.22
CA LEU A 272 22.08 5.41 -0.45
C LEU A 272 21.92 6.31 0.77
N LEU A 273 21.84 7.61 0.52
CA LEU A 273 21.58 8.65 1.52
C LEU A 273 20.28 9.36 1.21
N VAL A 274 19.44 9.57 2.22
CA VAL A 274 18.21 10.37 2.09
C VAL A 274 18.36 11.63 2.92
N SER A 275 18.13 12.78 2.29
CA SER A 275 18.03 14.06 2.97
C SER A 275 16.61 14.61 2.87
N ALA A 276 16.09 15.11 3.98
CA ALA A 276 14.86 15.88 4.06
C ALA A 276 15.21 17.33 4.37
N GLY A 277 14.77 18.23 3.49
CA GLY A 277 14.96 19.66 3.69
C GLY A 277 13.93 20.45 2.93
N GLY A 278 13.38 21.47 3.58
CA GLY A 278 12.16 22.12 3.12
C GLY A 278 11.06 21.08 2.81
N ARG A 279 10.40 21.22 1.67
CA ARG A 279 9.30 20.32 1.24
C ARG A 279 9.79 19.06 0.50
N TYR A 280 11.10 18.95 0.30
CA TYR A 280 11.70 17.96 -0.59
C TYR A 280 12.38 16.86 0.21
N VAL A 281 12.17 15.62 -0.23
CA VAL A 281 12.99 14.48 0.19
C VAL A 281 13.83 14.07 -1.00
N LYS A 282 15.15 14.20 -0.89
CA LYS A 282 16.09 13.85 -1.95
C LYS A 282 16.83 12.58 -1.57
N VAL A 283 17.06 11.72 -2.57
CA VAL A 283 17.84 10.49 -2.42
C VAL A 283 19.10 10.62 -3.26
N TRP A 284 20.24 10.37 -2.63
CA TRP A 284 21.58 10.54 -3.15
C TRP A 284 22.29 9.20 -3.20
N ASP A 285 23.10 9.00 -4.23
CA ASP A 285 24.01 7.86 -4.36
C ASP A 285 25.37 8.24 -3.78
N VAL A 286 25.71 7.66 -2.63
CA VAL A 286 26.98 7.95 -1.93
C VAL A 286 28.15 7.34 -2.70
N LEU A 287 27.96 6.20 -3.37
CA LEU A 287 29.03 5.51 -4.11
C LEU A 287 29.42 6.26 -5.38
N LYS A 288 28.51 7.06 -5.94
CA LYS A 288 28.76 7.92 -7.11
C LYS A 288 29.15 9.36 -6.74
N GLY A 289 29.66 9.57 -5.54
CA GLY A 289 30.12 10.89 -5.10
C GLY A 289 28.98 11.86 -4.76
N GLY A 290 27.83 11.36 -4.30
CA GLY A 290 26.70 12.19 -3.87
C GLY A 290 25.79 12.65 -5.01
N GLN A 291 25.68 11.88 -6.09
CA GLN A 291 24.80 12.23 -7.20
C GLN A 291 23.32 12.12 -6.80
N LEU A 292 22.50 13.09 -7.20
CA LEU A 292 21.06 13.06 -6.99
C LEU A 292 20.41 11.96 -7.85
N LEU A 293 19.75 11.00 -7.21
CA LEU A 293 18.98 9.97 -7.90
C LEU A 293 17.53 10.41 -8.12
N VAL A 294 16.86 10.83 -7.04
CA VAL A 294 15.42 11.15 -7.05
C VAL A 294 15.13 12.32 -6.12
N SER A 295 14.24 13.21 -6.56
CA SER A 295 13.70 14.30 -5.75
C SER A 295 12.18 14.12 -5.58
N LEU A 296 11.74 13.95 -4.34
CA LEU A 296 10.34 13.72 -3.99
C LEU A 296 9.71 15.01 -3.45
N LYS A 297 8.67 15.48 -4.14
CA LYS A 297 7.90 16.68 -3.80
C LYS A 297 6.44 16.33 -3.53
N ASN A 298 6.21 15.56 -2.47
CA ASN A 298 4.85 15.14 -2.11
C ASN A 298 4.31 15.90 -0.89
N HIS A 299 5.16 16.55 -0.10
CA HIS A 299 4.74 17.30 1.08
C HIS A 299 4.45 18.76 0.77
N HIS A 300 3.48 19.33 1.51
CA HIS A 300 3.10 20.75 1.34
C HIS A 300 3.93 21.67 2.22
N LYS A 301 4.36 21.19 3.40
CA LYS A 301 5.20 21.92 4.36
C LYS A 301 6.55 21.21 4.54
N THR A 302 7.38 21.73 5.44
CA THR A 302 8.70 21.16 5.69
C THR A 302 8.61 19.73 6.21
N VAL A 303 9.51 18.86 5.72
CA VAL A 303 9.66 17.48 6.16
C VAL A 303 10.61 17.50 7.35
N THR A 304 10.13 17.09 8.52
CA THR A 304 10.87 17.22 9.79
C THR A 304 11.66 15.97 10.12
N CYS A 305 11.18 14.79 9.72
CA CYS A 305 11.77 13.53 10.11
C CYS A 305 11.66 12.48 9.01
N LEU A 306 12.69 11.63 8.94
CA LEU A 306 12.78 10.47 8.08
C LEU A 306 13.02 9.21 8.92
N CYS A 307 12.41 8.10 8.51
CA CYS A 307 12.64 6.80 9.11
C CYS A 307 12.60 5.71 8.04
N LEU A 308 13.39 4.66 8.20
CA LEU A 308 13.38 3.49 7.32
C LEU A 308 12.69 2.32 8.00
N ASN A 309 12.03 1.51 7.18
CA ASN A 309 11.53 0.21 7.59
C ASN A 309 12.69 -0.75 7.91
N SER A 310 12.47 -1.73 8.79
CA SER A 310 13.50 -2.73 9.15
C SER A 310 14.06 -3.46 7.93
N SER A 311 13.18 -3.83 7.00
CA SER A 311 13.57 -4.47 5.73
C SER A 311 14.27 -3.52 4.73
N GLY A 312 14.37 -2.22 5.01
CA GLY A 312 14.93 -1.20 4.11
C GLY A 312 14.11 -0.94 2.84
N GLN A 313 12.98 -1.64 2.65
CA GLN A 313 12.20 -1.54 1.42
C GLN A 313 11.24 -0.34 1.38
N ARG A 314 10.98 0.30 2.52
CA ARG A 314 10.04 1.42 2.64
C ARG A 314 10.68 2.56 3.42
N LEU A 315 10.48 3.78 2.92
CA LEU A 315 10.92 5.03 3.52
C LEU A 315 9.70 5.78 4.05
N LEU A 316 9.74 6.21 5.30
CA LEU A 316 8.70 7.01 5.92
C LEU A 316 9.20 8.45 6.08
N SER A 317 8.36 9.42 5.70
CA SER A 317 8.63 10.85 5.90
C SER A 317 7.50 11.50 6.69
N GLY A 318 7.85 12.17 7.78
CA GLY A 318 6.93 12.98 8.59
C GLY A 318 7.12 14.47 8.29
N SER A 319 6.02 15.22 8.23
CA SER A 319 6.06 16.65 7.90
C SER A 319 5.19 17.49 8.84
N LEU A 320 5.48 18.80 8.87
CA LEU A 320 4.62 19.81 9.49
C LEU A 320 3.23 19.91 8.83
N ASP A 321 3.01 19.28 7.67
CA ASP A 321 1.69 19.18 7.03
C ASP A 321 0.74 18.18 7.72
N ARG A 322 1.20 17.55 8.83
CA ARG A 322 0.49 16.55 9.64
C ARG A 322 0.39 15.18 9.00
N HIS A 323 1.06 14.97 7.86
CA HIS A 323 1.07 13.70 7.17
C HIS A 323 2.38 12.95 7.39
N VAL A 324 2.26 11.63 7.57
CA VAL A 324 3.37 10.69 7.38
C VAL A 324 3.14 9.97 6.07
N LYS A 325 4.03 10.15 5.10
CA LYS A 325 3.97 9.45 3.81
C LYS A 325 4.95 8.30 3.78
N ILE A 326 4.53 7.19 3.20
CA ILE A 326 5.34 5.98 3.05
C ILE A 326 5.64 5.79 1.57
N TYR A 327 6.92 5.73 1.24
CA TYR A 327 7.42 5.50 -0.11
C TYR A 327 7.95 4.08 -0.25
N SER A 328 7.80 3.51 -1.44
CA SER A 328 8.58 2.34 -1.84
C SER A 328 9.99 2.74 -2.23
N THR A 329 11.02 2.07 -1.71
CA THR A 329 12.43 2.37 -2.05
C THR A 329 12.75 2.07 -3.52
N THR A 330 12.02 1.13 -4.16
CA THR A 330 12.30 0.75 -5.56
C THR A 330 11.73 1.74 -6.56
N SER A 331 10.49 2.19 -6.36
CA SER A 331 9.77 3.05 -7.31
C SER A 331 9.63 4.50 -6.84
N TYR A 332 9.94 4.78 -5.56
CA TYR A 332 9.73 6.04 -4.88
C TYR A 332 8.32 6.64 -5.00
N LYS A 333 7.33 5.79 -5.28
CA LYS A 333 5.90 6.17 -5.27
C LYS A 333 5.36 6.11 -3.84
N VAL A 334 4.40 6.99 -3.55
CA VAL A 334 3.65 6.97 -2.29
C VAL A 334 2.78 5.71 -2.28
N VAL A 335 2.98 4.87 -1.27
CA VAL A 335 2.19 3.66 -1.05
C VAL A 335 1.03 3.95 -0.10
N HIS A 336 1.31 4.67 0.98
CA HIS A 336 0.32 4.99 1.99
C HIS A 336 0.61 6.34 2.64
N SER A 337 -0.42 6.94 3.22
CA SER A 337 -0.34 8.21 3.95
C SER A 337 -1.14 8.11 5.24
N PHE A 338 -0.50 8.41 6.37
CA PHE A 338 -1.19 8.61 7.63
C PHE A 338 -1.48 10.09 7.83
N ASN A 339 -2.67 10.38 8.36
CA ASN A 339 -3.08 11.72 8.76
C ASN A 339 -3.13 11.81 10.29
N TYR A 340 -2.60 12.89 10.85
CA TYR A 340 -2.59 13.19 12.29
C TYR A 340 -3.23 14.57 12.55
N ALA A 341 -3.62 14.82 13.80
CA ALA A 341 -4.31 16.07 14.16
C ALA A 341 -3.39 17.29 14.14
N THR A 342 -2.12 17.12 14.52
CA THR A 342 -1.11 18.18 14.68
C THR A 342 0.16 17.89 13.90
N SER A 343 1.03 18.89 13.77
CA SER A 343 2.29 18.76 13.04
C SER A 343 3.25 17.80 13.73
N ILE A 344 4.03 17.09 12.91
CA ILE A 344 4.93 16.02 13.35
C ILE A 344 6.34 16.59 13.48
N LEU A 345 7.01 16.32 14.59
CA LEU A 345 8.41 16.69 14.81
C LEU A 345 9.33 15.48 14.65
N SER A 346 8.95 14.36 15.23
CA SER A 346 9.77 13.15 15.26
C SER A 346 8.95 11.91 14.91
N LEU A 347 9.61 10.95 14.28
CA LEU A 347 9.04 9.69 13.83
C LEU A 347 10.07 8.60 14.08
N ALA A 348 9.64 7.50 14.68
CA ALA A 348 10.48 6.33 14.84
C ALA A 348 9.65 5.05 14.61
N LEU A 349 10.32 4.03 14.08
CA LEU A 349 9.75 2.72 13.83
C LEU A 349 10.54 1.67 14.61
N SER A 350 9.83 0.71 15.20
CA SER A 350 10.46 -0.43 15.84
C SER A 350 11.23 -1.29 14.82
N PRO A 351 12.37 -1.91 15.19
CA PRO A 351 13.13 -2.81 14.33
C PRO A 351 12.36 -4.03 13.79
N GLU A 352 11.17 -4.35 14.31
CA GLU A 352 10.32 -5.44 13.79
C GLU A 352 9.09 -4.92 13.01
N ASP A 353 9.02 -3.60 12.77
CA ASP A 353 7.91 -2.91 12.12
C ASP A 353 6.55 -3.12 12.82
N GLU A 354 6.57 -3.46 14.11
CA GLU A 354 5.35 -3.73 14.88
C GLU A 354 4.77 -2.47 15.50
N THR A 355 5.60 -1.45 15.75
CA THR A 355 5.17 -0.21 16.41
C THR A 355 5.72 1.01 15.67
N ILE A 356 4.82 1.92 15.30
CA ILE A 356 5.17 3.26 14.83
C ILE A 356 4.91 4.24 15.98
N VAL A 357 5.89 5.09 16.28
CA VAL A 357 5.74 6.15 17.26
C VAL A 357 5.95 7.50 16.57
N VAL A 358 4.98 8.39 16.74
CA VAL A 358 4.97 9.73 16.14
C VAL A 358 4.92 10.77 17.25
N GLY A 359 5.93 11.62 17.31
CA GLY A 359 6.00 12.76 18.22
C GLY A 359 5.46 14.03 17.56
N MET A 360 4.51 14.67 18.22
CA MET A 360 3.85 15.87 17.71
C MET A 360 4.30 17.13 18.44
N THR A 361 4.07 18.30 17.83
CA THR A 361 4.42 19.62 18.38
C THR A 361 3.69 19.96 19.68
N ASN A 362 2.46 19.46 19.86
CA ASN A 362 1.65 19.69 21.06
C ASN A 362 2.03 18.80 22.26
N GLY A 363 3.13 18.05 22.15
CA GLY A 363 3.59 17.12 23.18
C GLY A 363 2.77 15.83 23.27
N VAL A 364 1.90 15.54 22.31
CA VAL A 364 1.22 14.24 22.28
C VAL A 364 2.03 13.26 21.43
N LEU A 365 2.30 12.11 22.02
CA LEU A 365 2.93 10.95 21.40
C LEU A 365 1.84 10.02 20.88
N ASN A 366 1.87 9.70 19.58
CA ASN A 366 0.98 8.76 18.94
C ASN A 366 1.70 7.42 18.71
N VAL A 367 1.27 6.38 19.41
CA VAL A 367 1.80 5.02 19.27
C VAL A 367 0.80 4.15 18.52
N LYS A 368 1.20 3.59 17.38
CA LYS A 368 0.39 2.64 16.60
C LYS A 368 1.03 1.27 16.63
N HIS A 369 0.26 0.28 17.08
CA HIS A 369 0.66 -1.12 17.04
C HIS A 369 0.05 -1.82 15.83
N ARG A 370 0.87 -2.56 15.08
CA ARG A 370 0.41 -3.52 14.10
C ARG A 370 0.02 -4.81 14.83
N LYS A 371 -1.10 -5.43 14.45
CA LYS A 371 -1.29 -6.84 14.81
C LYS A 371 -0.25 -7.64 14.03
N PRO A 372 0.53 -8.54 14.65
CA PRO A 372 1.30 -9.48 13.87
C PRO A 372 0.32 -10.18 12.92
N ASP A 373 0.73 -10.39 11.68
CA ASP A 373 -0.04 -11.22 10.77
C ASP A 373 -0.14 -12.58 11.46
N GLU A 374 -1.32 -12.92 11.97
CA GLU A 374 -1.61 -14.28 12.35
C GLU A 374 -1.46 -15.07 11.05
N ASN A 375 -0.28 -15.64 10.83
CA ASN A 375 -0.17 -16.80 9.97
C ASN A 375 -1.31 -17.72 10.37
N ASN A 376 -2.16 -18.03 9.41
CA ASN A 376 -3.38 -18.82 9.50
C ASN A 376 -3.09 -20.26 10.01
N GLU A 377 -2.60 -20.38 11.25
CA GLU A 377 -2.50 -21.61 12.02
C GLU A 377 -3.49 -21.63 13.19
N ASN A 378 -4.17 -20.50 13.47
CA ASN A 378 -5.30 -20.46 14.39
C ASN A 378 -6.61 -20.76 13.67
N SER A 379 -6.73 -21.98 13.13
CA SER A 379 -8.06 -22.57 12.97
C SER A 379 -8.72 -22.68 14.36
N PRO A 380 -10.02 -22.40 14.52
CA PRO A 380 -10.69 -22.62 15.80
C PRO A 380 -10.54 -24.11 16.13
N LYS A 381 -9.83 -24.43 17.22
CA LYS A 381 -9.69 -25.80 17.73
C LYS A 381 -11.08 -26.32 18.06
N LYS A 382 -11.73 -26.99 17.10
CA LYS A 382 -12.91 -27.80 17.36
C LYS A 382 -12.52 -28.84 18.41
N ARG A 383 -13.35 -28.96 19.46
CA ARG A 383 -13.27 -30.06 20.43
C ARG A 383 -13.11 -31.37 19.66
N GLN A 384 -11.95 -32.01 19.82
CA GLN A 384 -11.70 -33.30 19.18
C GLN A 384 -12.45 -34.39 19.93
N PRO A 385 -13.01 -35.39 19.23
CA PRO A 385 -13.57 -36.58 19.86
C PRO A 385 -12.47 -37.45 20.48
N ALA A 386 -12.82 -38.23 21.50
CA ALA A 386 -11.92 -38.97 22.39
C ALA A 386 -11.21 -40.20 21.78
N TYR A 387 -11.01 -40.25 20.45
CA TYR A 387 -10.21 -41.30 19.81
C TYR A 387 -8.92 -40.69 19.22
N ARG A 388 -7.78 -41.23 19.65
CA ARG A 388 -6.44 -40.89 19.15
C ARG A 388 -6.27 -41.38 17.71
N THR A 389 -6.60 -40.56 16.73
CA THR A 389 -6.03 -40.70 15.38
C THR A 389 -4.71 -39.95 15.33
N TYR A 390 -3.62 -40.67 15.02
CA TYR A 390 -2.32 -40.06 14.72
C TYR A 390 -2.45 -39.22 13.45
N VAL A 391 -2.65 -37.91 13.62
CA VAL A 391 -2.56 -36.95 12.52
C VAL A 391 -1.08 -36.75 12.23
N LYS A 392 -0.54 -37.48 11.24
CA LYS A 392 0.78 -37.15 10.67
C LYS A 392 0.71 -35.71 10.14
N GLY A 393 1.68 -34.88 10.53
CA GLY A 393 1.70 -33.44 10.24
C GLY A 393 1.69 -33.12 8.75
N LYS A 394 1.39 -31.86 8.41
CA LYS A 394 1.33 -31.33 7.02
C LYS A 394 2.59 -31.59 6.18
N THR A 395 3.71 -31.95 6.80
CA THR A 395 5.00 -32.26 6.17
C THR A 395 5.16 -33.72 5.74
N TYR A 396 4.17 -34.59 5.94
CA TYR A 396 4.25 -35.98 5.50
C TYR A 396 4.09 -36.09 3.97
N MET A 397 5.17 -36.50 3.29
CA MET A 397 5.09 -36.90 1.89
C MET A 397 4.58 -38.35 1.79
N PRO A 398 3.52 -38.61 1.02
CA PRO A 398 3.00 -39.97 0.82
C PRO A 398 4.06 -40.84 0.12
N LYS A 399 4.19 -42.09 0.56
CA LYS A 399 5.06 -43.09 -0.10
C LYS A 399 4.35 -43.62 -1.35
N GLN A 400 5.11 -44.24 -2.28
CA GLN A 400 4.62 -44.65 -3.61
C GLN A 400 3.39 -45.59 -3.60
N GLU A 401 3.08 -46.24 -2.48
CA GLU A 401 1.95 -47.17 -2.34
C GLU A 401 0.75 -46.58 -1.56
N ASP A 402 0.83 -45.30 -1.15
CA ASP A 402 -0.25 -44.64 -0.42
C ASP A 402 -1.33 -44.10 -1.39
N PHE A 403 -2.53 -44.70 -1.37
CA PHE A 403 -3.69 -44.17 -2.12
C PHE A 403 -4.25 -42.92 -1.44
N CYS A 404 -3.96 -41.75 -2.01
CA CYS A 404 -4.53 -40.46 -1.58
C CYS A 404 -6.03 -40.35 -1.94
N VAL A 405 -6.92 -40.78 -1.04
CA VAL A 405 -8.35 -40.52 -1.16
C VAL A 405 -8.64 -39.08 -0.72
N SER A 406 -8.68 -38.15 -1.68
CA SER A 406 -9.21 -36.81 -1.42
C SER A 406 -10.69 -36.94 -1.05
N LYS A 407 -11.06 -36.63 0.19
CA LYS A 407 -12.47 -36.50 0.55
C LYS A 407 -13.05 -35.39 -0.33
N PRO A 408 -14.09 -35.63 -1.15
CA PRO A 408 -14.71 -34.56 -1.90
C PRO A 408 -15.27 -33.58 -0.86
N VAL A 409 -14.68 -32.39 -0.79
CA VAL A 409 -15.19 -31.31 0.05
C VAL A 409 -16.58 -30.99 -0.47
N LYS A 410 -17.62 -31.46 0.25
CA LYS A 410 -19.00 -31.13 -0.08
C LYS A 410 -19.12 -29.61 -0.02
N ARG A 411 -19.16 -28.96 -1.18
CA ARG A 411 -19.40 -27.51 -1.27
C ARG A 411 -20.78 -27.25 -0.69
N VAL A 412 -20.83 -26.57 0.45
CA VAL A 412 -22.09 -26.18 1.09
C VAL A 412 -22.74 -25.11 0.21
N LEU A 413 -23.79 -25.49 -0.51
CA LEU A 413 -24.59 -24.58 -1.32
C LEU A 413 -25.33 -23.58 -0.41
N ARG A 414 -25.43 -22.33 -0.86
CA ARG A 414 -26.19 -21.29 -0.16
C ARG A 414 -27.70 -21.58 -0.26
N LYS A 415 -28.51 -20.91 0.56
CA LYS A 415 -29.97 -21.15 0.61
C LYS A 415 -30.63 -21.00 -0.77
N TYR A 416 -30.32 -19.93 -1.51
CA TYR A 416 -30.85 -19.71 -2.86
C TYR A 416 -30.36 -20.74 -3.88
N ASP A 417 -29.10 -21.20 -3.81
CA ASP A 417 -28.58 -22.27 -4.69
C ASP A 417 -29.31 -23.60 -4.47
N LYS A 418 -29.67 -23.92 -3.22
CA LYS A 418 -30.49 -25.11 -2.91
C LYS A 418 -31.88 -25.02 -3.54
N LEU A 419 -32.49 -23.83 -3.54
CA LEU A 419 -33.82 -23.57 -4.11
C LEU A 419 -33.80 -23.56 -5.64
N LEU A 420 -32.76 -22.99 -6.24
CA LEU A 420 -32.51 -23.04 -7.69
C LEU A 420 -32.20 -24.46 -8.19
N ARG A 421 -31.65 -25.32 -7.32
CA ARG A 421 -31.47 -26.75 -7.61
C ARG A 421 -32.78 -27.52 -7.57
N SER A 422 -33.71 -27.14 -6.69
CA SER A 422 -35.05 -27.74 -6.59
C SER A 422 -36.08 -27.08 -7.53
N PHE A 423 -35.65 -26.30 -8.53
CA PHE A 423 -36.51 -25.60 -9.50
C PHE A 423 -37.56 -24.66 -8.87
N GLN A 424 -37.32 -24.15 -7.66
CA GLN A 424 -38.21 -23.21 -6.98
C GLN A 424 -37.74 -21.76 -7.21
N SER A 425 -38.05 -21.21 -8.38
CA SER A 425 -37.55 -19.89 -8.81
C SER A 425 -38.10 -18.72 -7.98
N SER A 426 -39.39 -18.74 -7.61
CA SER A 426 -40.02 -17.66 -6.83
C SER A 426 -39.41 -17.56 -5.42
N LYS A 427 -39.31 -18.69 -4.72
CA LYS A 427 -38.68 -18.78 -3.39
C LYS A 427 -37.19 -18.46 -3.43
N ALA A 428 -36.50 -18.83 -4.51
CA ALA A 428 -35.10 -18.49 -4.68
C ALA A 428 -34.89 -16.98 -4.79
N LEU A 429 -35.79 -16.28 -5.49
CA LEU A 429 -35.75 -14.81 -5.57
C LEU A 429 -36.07 -14.17 -4.22
N ASP A 430 -37.08 -14.67 -3.49
CA ASP A 430 -37.46 -14.15 -2.17
C ASP A 430 -36.32 -14.24 -1.15
N ALA A 431 -35.60 -15.36 -1.15
CA ALA A 431 -34.45 -15.58 -0.27
C ALA A 431 -33.29 -14.57 -0.50
N VAL A 432 -33.27 -13.90 -1.64
CA VAL A 432 -32.23 -12.92 -2.02
C VAL A 432 -32.77 -11.48 -1.93
N MET A 433 -34.08 -11.34 -1.78
CA MET A 433 -34.80 -10.09 -1.54
C MET A 433 -34.97 -9.76 -0.06
N GLU A 434 -34.30 -10.48 0.83
CA GLU A 434 -34.22 -10.08 2.23
C GLU A 434 -33.43 -8.76 2.34
N PRO A 435 -33.92 -7.76 3.13
CA PRO A 435 -33.28 -6.45 3.28
C PRO A 435 -31.76 -6.46 3.54
N PRO A 436 -31.18 -7.34 4.39
CA PRO A 436 -29.74 -7.33 4.63
C PRO A 436 -28.93 -7.67 3.37
N ILE A 437 -29.44 -8.57 2.52
CA ILE A 437 -28.74 -9.02 1.31
C ILE A 437 -28.78 -7.92 0.25
N MET A 438 -29.92 -7.25 0.10
CA MET A 438 -30.11 -6.16 -0.87
C MET A 438 -29.27 -4.91 -0.55
N LEU A 439 -29.01 -4.65 0.74
CA LEU A 439 -28.23 -3.51 1.19
C LEU A 439 -26.73 -3.79 1.13
N HIS A 440 -26.27 -4.92 1.68
CA HIS A 440 -24.83 -5.20 1.82
C HIS A 440 -24.22 -5.94 0.62
N THR A 441 -24.99 -6.77 -0.08
CA THR A 441 -24.49 -7.61 -1.18
C THR A 441 -25.44 -7.63 -2.39
N PRO A 442 -25.70 -6.48 -3.05
CA PRO A 442 -26.59 -6.40 -4.21
C PRO A 442 -26.10 -7.25 -5.40
N GLU A 443 -24.79 -7.51 -5.46
CA GLU A 443 -24.14 -8.38 -6.45
C GLU A 443 -24.75 -9.80 -6.47
N VAL A 444 -25.14 -10.32 -5.31
CA VAL A 444 -25.75 -11.65 -5.20
C VAL A 444 -27.16 -11.64 -5.78
N THR A 445 -27.93 -10.57 -5.53
CA THR A 445 -29.29 -10.39 -6.06
C THR A 445 -29.30 -10.31 -7.58
N VAL A 446 -28.43 -9.50 -8.15
CA VAL A 446 -28.34 -9.35 -9.61
C VAL A 446 -27.84 -10.64 -10.27
N ALA A 447 -26.87 -11.34 -9.66
CA ALA A 447 -26.39 -12.62 -10.19
C ALA A 447 -27.49 -13.69 -10.21
N VAL A 448 -28.36 -13.74 -9.20
CA VAL A 448 -29.50 -14.66 -9.17
C VAL A 448 -30.54 -14.27 -10.21
N MET A 449 -30.84 -12.98 -10.37
CA MET A 449 -31.74 -12.50 -11.45
C MET A 449 -31.20 -12.84 -12.83
N GLN A 450 -29.91 -12.70 -13.06
CA GLN A 450 -29.25 -13.06 -14.31
C GLN A 450 -29.31 -14.57 -14.59
N GLU A 451 -29.08 -15.41 -13.58
CA GLU A 451 -29.21 -16.86 -13.73
C GLU A 451 -30.67 -17.30 -13.96
N LEU A 452 -31.64 -16.63 -13.33
CA LEU A 452 -33.06 -16.84 -13.60
C LEU A 452 -33.44 -16.41 -15.02
N HIS A 453 -32.87 -15.31 -15.51
CA HIS A 453 -33.05 -14.84 -16.88
C HIS A 453 -32.49 -15.84 -17.88
N ARG A 454 -31.26 -16.35 -17.65
CA ARG A 454 -30.62 -17.38 -18.49
C ARG A 454 -31.42 -18.69 -18.54
N ARG A 455 -32.16 -19.03 -17.48
CA ARG A 455 -33.04 -20.21 -17.41
C ARG A 455 -34.43 -19.97 -18.02
N GLY A 456 -34.77 -18.74 -18.39
CA GLY A 456 -36.11 -18.38 -18.87
C GLY A 456 -37.20 -18.40 -17.79
N THR A 457 -36.84 -18.64 -16.51
CA THR A 457 -37.81 -18.73 -15.39
C THR A 457 -37.97 -17.43 -14.62
N LEU A 458 -37.38 -16.33 -15.10
CA LEU A 458 -37.47 -15.04 -14.42
C LEU A 458 -38.90 -14.48 -14.46
N ARG A 459 -39.56 -14.52 -15.61
CA ARG A 459 -40.94 -14.03 -15.78
C ARG A 459 -41.92 -14.75 -14.86
N SER A 460 -41.79 -16.07 -14.71
CA SER A 460 -42.62 -16.85 -13.80
C SER A 460 -42.29 -16.62 -12.33
N ALA A 461 -41.04 -16.29 -11.99
CA ALA A 461 -40.64 -15.94 -10.63
C ALA A 461 -41.13 -14.55 -10.20
N LEU A 462 -41.31 -13.64 -11.15
CA LEU A 462 -41.83 -12.28 -10.95
C LEU A 462 -43.36 -12.21 -10.97
N ALA A 463 -44.04 -13.12 -11.67
CA ALA A 463 -45.50 -13.16 -11.72
C ALA A 463 -46.13 -13.59 -10.38
N GLY A 464 -47.31 -13.05 -10.07
CA GLY A 464 -48.12 -13.48 -8.92
C GLY A 464 -47.60 -13.07 -7.54
N ARG A 465 -46.81 -11.99 -7.45
CA ARG A 465 -46.29 -11.47 -6.16
C ARG A 465 -47.23 -10.47 -5.50
N ASP A 466 -47.17 -10.43 -4.17
CA ASP A 466 -47.87 -9.48 -3.32
C ASP A 466 -47.34 -8.05 -3.49
N GLU A 467 -48.18 -7.06 -3.19
CA GLU A 467 -47.85 -5.63 -3.23
C GLU A 467 -46.58 -5.27 -2.46
N LYS A 468 -46.39 -5.86 -1.26
CA LYS A 468 -45.19 -5.64 -0.44
C LYS A 468 -43.90 -6.12 -1.13
N GLN A 469 -43.97 -7.26 -1.81
CA GLN A 469 -42.83 -7.84 -2.52
C GLN A 469 -42.51 -7.04 -3.79
N VAL A 470 -43.54 -6.60 -4.51
CA VAL A 470 -43.40 -5.71 -5.69
C VAL A 470 -42.78 -4.38 -5.27
N ASN A 471 -43.19 -3.80 -4.14
CA ASN A 471 -42.59 -2.57 -3.62
C ASN A 471 -41.09 -2.74 -3.30
N LEU A 472 -40.69 -3.85 -2.67
CA LEU A 472 -39.28 -4.15 -2.40
C LEU A 472 -38.47 -4.32 -3.70
N LEU A 473 -39.02 -5.04 -4.67
CA LEU A 473 -38.44 -5.25 -5.99
C LEU A 473 -38.24 -3.92 -6.74
N LEU A 474 -39.27 -3.10 -6.85
CA LEU A 474 -39.20 -1.79 -7.51
C LEU A 474 -38.24 -0.85 -6.78
N THR A 475 -38.27 -0.84 -5.44
CA THR A 475 -37.32 -0.05 -4.63
C THR A 475 -35.86 -0.48 -4.88
N PHE A 476 -35.61 -1.78 -5.06
CA PHE A 476 -34.29 -2.29 -5.40
C PHE A 476 -33.84 -1.85 -6.79
N VAL A 477 -34.69 -2.06 -7.79
CA VAL A 477 -34.40 -1.74 -9.19
C VAL A 477 -34.16 -0.23 -9.31
N ALA A 478 -35.08 0.61 -8.82
CA ALA A 478 -34.94 2.06 -8.89
C ALA A 478 -33.67 2.58 -8.19
N ARG A 479 -33.24 1.95 -7.09
CA ARG A 479 -32.00 2.35 -6.39
C ARG A 479 -30.72 1.88 -7.09
N ARG A 480 -30.76 0.73 -7.77
CA ARG A 480 -29.56 0.06 -8.29
C ARG A 480 -29.37 0.20 -9.81
N VAL A 481 -30.37 0.67 -10.55
CA VAL A 481 -30.25 0.97 -11.99
C VAL A 481 -29.18 2.03 -12.28
N ILE A 482 -28.94 2.94 -11.33
CA ILE A 482 -27.89 3.98 -11.38
C ILE A 482 -26.47 3.37 -11.34
N GLU A 483 -26.31 2.12 -10.89
CA GLU A 483 -25.01 1.47 -10.91
C GLU A 483 -24.77 0.82 -12.30
N PRO A 484 -23.82 1.30 -13.12
CA PRO A 484 -23.61 0.85 -14.51
C PRO A 484 -23.31 -0.65 -14.63
N ARG A 485 -22.84 -1.27 -13.53
CA ARG A 485 -22.55 -2.70 -13.42
C ARG A 485 -23.81 -3.56 -13.52
N PHE A 486 -24.93 -3.07 -13.01
CA PHE A 486 -26.17 -3.83 -12.90
C PHE A 486 -27.21 -3.39 -13.92
N THR A 487 -27.04 -2.22 -14.53
CA THR A 487 -27.98 -1.62 -15.49
C THR A 487 -28.46 -2.59 -16.57
N PRO A 488 -27.61 -3.38 -17.27
CA PRO A 488 -28.12 -4.25 -18.34
C PRO A 488 -29.12 -5.30 -17.83
N VAL A 489 -28.82 -5.95 -16.70
CA VAL A 489 -29.69 -6.98 -16.12
C VAL A 489 -30.94 -6.33 -15.49
N LEU A 490 -30.77 -5.21 -14.80
CA LEU A 490 -31.87 -4.53 -14.11
C LEU A 490 -32.84 -3.84 -15.06
N VAL A 491 -32.39 -3.33 -16.21
CA VAL A 491 -33.26 -2.78 -17.25
C VAL A 491 -34.13 -3.89 -17.84
N THR A 492 -33.55 -5.07 -18.16
CA THR A 492 -34.36 -6.21 -18.61
C THR A 492 -35.37 -6.67 -17.55
N VAL A 493 -34.98 -6.66 -16.27
CA VAL A 493 -35.90 -6.96 -15.17
C VAL A 493 -36.99 -5.90 -15.04
N ALA A 494 -36.65 -4.61 -15.16
CA ALA A 494 -37.60 -3.50 -15.11
C ALA A 494 -38.63 -3.57 -16.23
N ASP A 495 -38.18 -3.91 -17.45
CA ASP A 495 -39.03 -4.14 -18.62
C ASP A 495 -40.04 -5.28 -18.35
N MET A 496 -39.56 -6.44 -17.89
CA MET A 496 -40.44 -7.56 -17.51
C MET A 496 -41.43 -7.22 -16.39
N ILE A 497 -41.02 -6.42 -15.40
CA ILE A 497 -41.91 -5.98 -14.32
C ILE A 497 -43.00 -5.08 -14.88
N THR A 498 -42.63 -4.13 -15.74
CA THR A 498 -43.56 -3.19 -16.35
C THR A 498 -44.59 -3.93 -17.18
N ASP A 499 -44.18 -4.92 -17.99
CA ASP A 499 -45.07 -5.78 -18.76
C ASP A 499 -46.06 -6.58 -17.90
N ILE A 500 -45.58 -7.24 -16.83
CA ILE A 500 -46.42 -8.11 -15.99
C ILE A 500 -47.45 -7.29 -15.21
N TYR A 501 -47.03 -6.14 -14.69
CA TYR A 501 -47.82 -5.34 -13.76
C TYR A 501 -48.55 -4.16 -14.43
N GLN A 502 -48.46 -4.01 -15.75
CA GLN A 502 -49.20 -3.00 -16.52
C GLN A 502 -50.71 -2.95 -16.18
N PRO A 503 -51.44 -4.08 -16.04
CA PRO A 503 -52.87 -4.05 -15.71
C PRO A 503 -53.18 -3.62 -14.26
N VAL A 504 -52.17 -3.62 -13.39
CA VAL A 504 -52.29 -3.34 -11.95
C VAL A 504 -51.96 -1.87 -11.63
N VAL A 505 -51.40 -1.14 -12.59
CA VAL A 505 -51.09 0.30 -12.46
C VAL A 505 -52.38 1.09 -12.21
N GLY A 506 -52.39 1.93 -11.18
CA GLY A 506 -53.56 2.72 -10.76
C GLY A 506 -54.44 2.07 -9.68
N GLN A 507 -54.21 0.80 -9.32
CA GLN A 507 -54.94 0.14 -8.22
C GLN A 507 -54.33 0.45 -6.85
N SER A 508 -53.01 0.65 -6.77
CA SER A 508 -52.31 1.00 -5.54
C SER A 508 -51.42 2.22 -5.72
N SER A 509 -51.70 3.24 -4.90
CA SER A 509 -50.90 4.47 -4.82
C SER A 509 -49.44 4.25 -4.37
N ILE A 510 -49.13 3.14 -3.69
CA ILE A 510 -47.77 2.84 -3.22
C ILE A 510 -46.91 2.36 -4.38
N VAL A 511 -47.45 1.45 -5.19
CA VAL A 511 -46.76 0.88 -6.35
C VAL A 511 -46.58 1.95 -7.43
N ASP A 512 -47.59 2.77 -7.68
CA ASP A 512 -47.52 3.89 -8.64
C ASP A 512 -46.42 4.89 -8.29
N LYS A 513 -46.28 5.23 -6.99
CA LYS A 513 -45.17 6.09 -6.51
C LYS A 513 -43.79 5.48 -6.78
N GLN A 514 -43.67 4.15 -6.76
CA GLN A 514 -42.39 3.47 -7.03
C GLN A 514 -42.09 3.42 -8.53
N PHE A 515 -43.10 3.23 -9.38
CA PHE A 515 -42.93 3.36 -10.83
C PHE A 515 -42.51 4.78 -11.23
N LEU A 516 -43.11 5.80 -10.62
CA LEU A 516 -42.67 7.20 -10.83
C LEU A 516 -41.23 7.42 -10.37
N LYS A 517 -40.81 6.85 -9.24
CA LYS A 517 -39.41 6.91 -8.79
C LYS A 517 -38.46 6.19 -9.75
N LEU A 518 -38.87 5.04 -10.28
CA LEU A 518 -38.10 4.30 -11.27
C LEU A 518 -37.94 5.12 -12.56
N GLN A 519 -39.03 5.73 -13.05
CA GLN A 519 -39.00 6.62 -14.21
C GLN A 519 -38.08 7.82 -13.99
N GLN A 520 -38.17 8.48 -12.83
CA GLN A 520 -37.27 9.59 -12.48
C GLN A 520 -35.82 9.15 -12.37
N ALA A 521 -35.54 7.96 -11.84
CA ALA A 521 -34.18 7.42 -11.74
C ALA A 521 -33.60 7.11 -13.13
N ILE A 522 -34.39 6.51 -14.02
CA ILE A 522 -33.98 6.24 -15.41
C ILE A 522 -33.78 7.55 -16.18
N GLY A 523 -34.68 8.52 -16.04
CA GLY A 523 -34.53 9.84 -16.69
C GLY A 523 -33.22 10.52 -16.30
N LYS A 524 -32.91 10.57 -15.00
CA LYS A 524 -31.63 11.12 -14.52
C LYS A 524 -30.40 10.38 -15.03
N GLU A 525 -30.50 9.06 -15.20
CA GLU A 525 -29.41 8.27 -15.77
C GLU A 525 -29.23 8.58 -17.26
N ILE A 526 -30.31 8.77 -18.02
CA ILE A 526 -30.23 9.17 -19.43
C ILE A 526 -29.56 10.54 -19.55
N ASP A 527 -30.01 11.53 -18.78
CA ASP A 527 -29.40 12.87 -18.75
C ASP A 527 -27.89 12.79 -18.42
N TYR A 528 -27.53 11.95 -17.43
CA TYR A 528 -26.13 11.73 -17.05
C TYR A 528 -25.29 11.06 -18.16
N GLN A 529 -25.85 10.10 -18.90
CA GLN A 529 -25.16 9.46 -20.03
C GLN A 529 -24.98 10.43 -21.19
N GLU A 530 -25.93 11.35 -21.43
CA GLU A 530 -25.79 12.42 -22.42
C GLU A 530 -24.62 13.35 -22.06
N GLU A 531 -24.57 13.86 -20.83
CA GLU A 531 -23.44 14.67 -20.33
C GLU A 531 -22.09 13.92 -20.46
N LEU A 532 -22.08 12.61 -20.15
CA LEU A 532 -20.87 11.80 -20.24
C LEU A 532 -20.39 11.61 -21.69
N LEU A 533 -21.32 11.48 -22.64
CA LEU A 533 -21.00 11.43 -24.07
C LEU A 533 -20.46 12.77 -24.58
N GLU A 534 -20.98 13.90 -24.11
CA GLU A 534 -20.43 15.22 -24.42
C GLU A 534 -18.98 15.35 -23.92
N VAL A 535 -18.71 14.92 -22.68
CA VAL A 535 -17.34 14.92 -22.11
C VAL A 535 -16.41 13.98 -22.87
N LEU A 536 -16.88 12.80 -23.26
CA LEU A 536 -16.10 11.87 -24.09
C LEU A 536 -15.76 12.50 -25.44
N GLY A 537 -16.73 13.16 -26.09
CA GLY A 537 -16.50 13.90 -27.33
C GLY A 537 -15.44 14.99 -27.16
N MET A 538 -15.53 15.79 -26.10
CA MET A 538 -14.50 16.79 -25.77
C MET A 538 -13.11 16.14 -25.55
N MET A 539 -13.05 15.03 -24.83
CA MET A 539 -11.79 14.34 -24.55
C MET A 539 -11.17 13.73 -25.81
N ASP A 540 -11.98 13.18 -26.72
CA ASP A 540 -11.53 12.62 -27.99
C ASP A 540 -10.95 13.70 -28.91
N THR A 541 -11.57 14.90 -28.94
CA THR A 541 -10.98 16.03 -29.68
C THR A 541 -9.61 16.42 -29.11
N LEU A 542 -9.45 16.44 -27.79
CA LEU A 542 -8.15 16.68 -27.16
C LEU A 542 -7.14 15.60 -27.54
N PHE A 543 -7.49 14.32 -27.43
CA PHE A 543 -6.57 13.23 -27.81
C PHE A 543 -6.18 13.27 -29.29
N ALA A 544 -7.13 13.59 -30.18
CA ALA A 544 -6.85 13.76 -31.61
C ALA A 544 -5.89 14.94 -31.89
N THR A 545 -5.94 16.02 -31.11
CA THR A 545 -4.96 17.11 -31.22
C THR A 545 -3.58 16.73 -30.68
N PHE A 546 -3.52 15.92 -29.61
CA PHE A 546 -2.25 15.46 -29.03
C PHE A 546 -1.50 14.47 -29.93
N THR A 547 -2.20 13.62 -30.69
CA THR A 547 -1.56 12.67 -31.62
C THR A 547 -0.88 13.40 -32.78
N LYS A 548 -1.53 14.40 -33.39
CA LYS A 548 -0.92 15.24 -34.45
C LYS A 548 0.39 15.89 -34.04
N LYS A 549 0.53 16.31 -32.77
CA LYS A 549 1.74 16.99 -32.26
C LYS A 549 2.94 16.06 -32.04
N ARG A 550 2.72 14.73 -31.98
CA ARG A 550 3.80 13.74 -31.93
C ARG A 550 4.38 13.44 -33.31
N ASP A 551 3.55 13.43 -34.35
CA ASP A 551 4.00 13.19 -35.72
C ASP A 551 4.80 14.37 -36.28
N THR A 552 4.39 15.61 -35.99
CA THR A 552 5.16 16.80 -36.44
C THR A 552 6.55 16.91 -35.80
N ARG A 553 6.72 16.51 -34.53
CA ARG A 553 8.03 16.46 -33.86
C ARG A 553 8.97 15.39 -34.43
N LEU A 554 8.44 14.33 -35.03
CA LEU A 554 9.25 13.30 -35.68
C LEU A 554 9.69 13.73 -37.09
N GLU A 555 8.91 14.57 -37.78
CA GLU A 555 9.30 15.13 -39.08
C GLU A 555 10.25 16.33 -38.96
N GLU A 556 10.09 17.21 -37.98
CA GLU A 556 11.02 18.34 -37.75
C GLU A 556 12.45 17.87 -37.43
N ASN A 557 12.62 16.69 -36.81
CA ASN A 557 13.94 16.13 -36.54
C ASN A 557 14.62 15.47 -37.76
N LYS A 558 13.94 15.33 -38.90
CA LYS A 558 14.54 14.82 -40.14
C LYS A 558 15.07 15.89 -41.08
N ASN A 559 14.62 17.15 -40.95
CA ASN A 559 14.94 18.22 -41.91
C ASN A 559 16.08 19.17 -41.50
N ASN A 560 16.67 19.03 -40.29
CA ASN A 560 17.73 19.93 -39.81
C ASN A 560 19.15 19.38 -40.01
N GLY A 561 19.42 18.72 -41.14
CA GLY A 561 20.71 18.10 -41.41
C GLY A 561 21.26 18.36 -42.81
N ILE A 562 21.41 19.62 -43.25
CA ILE A 562 22.27 19.97 -44.40
C ILE A 562 23.04 21.28 -44.15
N THR A 563 24.27 21.09 -43.68
CA THR A 563 25.54 21.80 -43.91
C THR A 563 25.57 23.22 -44.50
N GLU A 564 26.15 24.13 -43.71
CA GLU A 564 26.87 25.33 -44.15
C GLU A 564 28.00 24.96 -45.14
N ILE A 565 28.04 25.59 -46.31
CA ILE A 565 29.26 25.79 -47.10
C ILE A 565 29.32 27.25 -47.55
N ILE A 566 30.45 27.85 -47.21
CA ILE A 566 30.92 29.20 -47.46
C ILE A 566 30.95 29.53 -48.96
N GLY A 567 30.51 30.74 -49.33
CA GLY A 567 30.64 31.26 -50.68
C GLY A 567 30.37 32.77 -50.77
N THR A 568 31.40 33.56 -50.49
CA THR A 568 31.50 35.00 -50.75
C THR A 568 31.24 35.36 -52.23
N ASN A 569 30.35 36.31 -52.54
CA ASN A 569 30.66 37.56 -53.28
C ASN A 569 29.44 38.34 -53.81
N ARG A 570 29.56 39.67 -53.67
CA ARG A 570 29.20 40.78 -54.59
C ARG A 570 27.74 41.25 -54.73
N LYS A 571 27.58 42.54 -54.33
CA LYS A 571 26.99 43.70 -55.06
C LYS A 571 25.75 43.38 -55.93
N TYR A 572 24.57 43.90 -55.66
CA TYR A 572 24.19 45.32 -55.61
C TYR A 572 22.96 45.52 -54.71
#